data_AF-A0A9W6AM99-F1
#
_entry.id   AF-A0A9W6AM99-F1
#
_cell.length_a   1.000
_cell.length_b   1.000
_cell.length_c   1.000
_cell.angle_alpha   90.00
_cell.angle_beta   90.00
_cell.angle_gamma   90.00
#
_symmetry.space_group_name_H-M   'P 1'
#
loop_
_entity.id
_entity.type
_entity.pdbx_description
1 polymer ?
#
loop_
_entity_poly.entity_id
_entity_poly.type
_entity_poly.pdbx_seq_one_letter_code
_entity_poly.pdbx_strand_id
1 'polypeptide(L)'
;MMQILHQIGPRFQDHRLYRLERCLADFELMIKVAVEDEGIYEIKIVEQLLEHCRDSLPVSENVVAAAAANEGILGFIVMGQLLKHCGKSLPVTDVVVKAAAANKGHFGRRIVEQLLEHCGGSLRVSEDVIKAAEANEDDVQELLLAYGKSEPTRI
;
A
#
# COMPACT_ATOMS: atom_id res chain seq x y z
N MET A 1 -34.62 -41.19 -23.34
CA MET A 1 -33.40 -40.77 -24.07
C MET A 1 -32.73 -39.67 -23.24
N MET A 2 -31.41 -39.77 -23.07
CA MET A 2 -30.58 -39.21 -21.99
C MET A 2 -30.42 -37.67 -21.95
N GLN A 3 -30.13 -37.18 -20.72
CA GLN A 3 -29.22 -36.11 -20.22
C GLN A 3 -29.09 -34.78 -21.01
N ILE A 4 -29.02 -33.62 -20.34
CA ILE A 4 -27.79 -33.05 -19.76
C ILE A 4 -28.06 -32.38 -18.39
N LEU A 5 -27.26 -32.78 -17.40
CA LEU A 5 -27.02 -32.10 -16.12
C LEU A 5 -25.93 -31.03 -16.32
N HIS A 6 -26.11 -29.82 -15.77
CA HIS A 6 -24.99 -28.96 -15.38
C HIS A 6 -25.37 -28.12 -14.13
N GLN A 7 -24.99 -28.71 -12.99
CA GLN A 7 -24.49 -28.15 -11.72
C GLN A 7 -24.10 -26.63 -11.76
N ILE A 8 -24.41 -25.76 -10.78
CA ILE A 8 -23.61 -25.45 -9.56
C ILE A 8 -24.24 -24.27 -8.77
N GLY A 9 -24.25 -24.35 -7.42
CA GLY A 9 -24.10 -23.17 -6.51
C GLY A 9 -25.30 -22.77 -5.61
N PRO A 10 -25.12 -22.62 -4.28
CA PRO A 10 -26.22 -22.29 -3.36
C PRO A 10 -26.65 -20.83 -3.47
N ARG A 11 -27.95 -20.60 -3.28
CA ARG A 11 -28.62 -19.29 -3.31
C ARG A 11 -28.11 -18.40 -2.17
N PHE A 12 -27.21 -17.47 -2.47
CA PHE A 12 -26.79 -16.43 -1.53
C PHE A 12 -27.74 -15.24 -1.59
N GLN A 13 -28.66 -15.14 -0.62
CA GLN A 13 -29.49 -13.96 -0.38
C GLN A 13 -28.82 -13.04 0.66
N ASP A 14 -27.97 -12.12 0.22
CA ASP A 14 -27.82 -10.79 0.83
C ASP A 14 -27.16 -9.81 -0.16
N HIS A 15 -27.97 -8.98 -0.84
CA HIS A 15 -27.54 -8.16 -1.97
C HIS A 15 -26.83 -6.85 -1.60
N ARG A 16 -26.76 -6.49 -0.32
CA ARG A 16 -26.03 -5.29 0.13
C ARG A 16 -24.54 -5.56 0.36
N LEU A 17 -24.21 -6.69 0.96
CA LEU A 17 -22.82 -7.13 1.18
C LEU A 17 -22.13 -7.45 -0.16
N TYR A 18 -22.81 -8.17 -1.06
CA TYR A 18 -22.27 -8.52 -2.38
C TYR A 18 -21.93 -7.31 -3.26
N ARG A 19 -22.67 -6.20 -3.11
CA ARG A 19 -22.44 -4.96 -3.87
C ARG A 19 -21.29 -4.15 -3.29
N LEU A 20 -21.11 -4.17 -1.97
CA LEU A 20 -19.97 -3.55 -1.30
C LEU A 20 -18.69 -4.36 -1.53
N GLU A 21 -18.68 -5.67 -1.28
CA GLU A 21 -17.51 -6.53 -1.49
C GLU A 21 -17.00 -6.51 -2.93
N ARG A 22 -17.90 -6.49 -3.91
CA ARG A 22 -17.50 -6.37 -5.33
C ARG A 22 -16.97 -4.98 -5.66
N CYS A 23 -17.57 -3.93 -5.11
CA CYS A 23 -17.03 -2.57 -5.24
C CYS A 23 -15.63 -2.48 -4.61
N LEU A 24 -15.45 -3.06 -3.42
CA LEU A 24 -14.19 -3.12 -2.65
C LEU A 24 -13.09 -3.94 -3.36
N ALA A 25 -13.44 -5.09 -3.95
CA ALA A 25 -12.52 -5.89 -4.75
C ALA A 25 -12.11 -5.15 -6.05
N ASP A 26 -13.05 -4.45 -6.67
CA ASP A 26 -12.76 -3.59 -7.83
C ASP A 26 -11.85 -2.42 -7.41
N PHE A 27 -12.01 -1.84 -6.21
CA PHE A 27 -11.12 -0.79 -5.69
C PHE A 27 -9.69 -1.28 -5.43
N GLU A 28 -9.52 -2.42 -4.74
CA GLU A 28 -8.20 -3.00 -4.48
C GLU A 28 -7.47 -3.32 -5.80
N LEU A 29 -8.21 -3.90 -6.76
CA LEU A 29 -7.69 -4.22 -8.08
C LEU A 29 -7.31 -2.96 -8.86
N MET A 30 -8.11 -1.89 -8.81
CA MET A 30 -7.82 -0.63 -9.50
C MET A 30 -6.57 0.05 -8.93
N ILE A 31 -6.37 0.03 -7.62
CA ILE A 31 -5.14 0.57 -7.01
C ILE A 31 -3.93 -0.30 -7.41
N LYS A 32 -4.06 -1.64 -7.42
CA LYS A 32 -2.97 -2.51 -7.90
C LYS A 32 -2.61 -2.24 -9.34
N VAL A 33 -3.60 -2.16 -10.24
CA VAL A 33 -3.37 -1.86 -11.66
C VAL A 33 -2.71 -0.50 -11.82
N ALA A 34 -3.17 0.52 -11.11
CA ALA A 34 -2.56 1.87 -11.13
C ALA A 34 -1.13 1.92 -10.56
N VAL A 35 -0.75 0.93 -9.76
CA VAL A 35 0.61 0.75 -9.24
C VAL A 35 1.46 -0.12 -10.17
N GLU A 36 0.87 -0.82 -11.13
CA GLU A 36 1.59 -1.69 -12.07
C GLU A 36 1.76 -1.05 -13.47
N ASP A 37 0.87 -0.14 -13.87
CA ASP A 37 0.90 0.57 -15.16
C ASP A 37 1.41 2.02 -14.99
N GLU A 38 2.14 2.56 -15.97
CA GLU A 38 2.82 3.88 -15.92
C GLU A 38 1.90 5.06 -16.31
N GLY A 39 0.58 4.85 -16.37
CA GLY A 39 -0.40 5.80 -16.91
C GLY A 39 -0.85 6.92 -15.95
N ILE A 40 -0.64 8.18 -16.34
CA ILE A 40 -1.06 9.38 -15.56
C ILE A 40 -2.60 9.46 -15.32
N TYR A 41 -3.41 8.85 -16.19
CA TYR A 41 -4.87 8.85 -16.07
C TYR A 41 -5.38 8.06 -14.85
N GLU A 42 -4.59 7.11 -14.36
CA GLU A 42 -4.99 6.22 -13.27
C GLU A 42 -4.83 6.87 -11.90
N ILE A 43 -3.94 7.87 -11.77
CA ILE A 43 -3.76 8.66 -10.54
C ILE A 43 -5.06 9.38 -10.16
N LYS A 44 -5.70 10.05 -11.12
CA LYS A 44 -6.97 10.78 -10.87
C LYS A 44 -8.09 9.83 -10.44
N ILE A 45 -8.06 8.59 -10.95
CA ILE A 45 -9.00 7.56 -10.54
C ILE A 45 -8.70 7.18 -9.10
N VAL A 46 -7.45 6.85 -8.75
CA VAL A 46 -7.05 6.52 -7.36
C VAL A 46 -7.42 7.65 -6.38
N GLU A 47 -7.17 8.92 -6.74
CA GLU A 47 -7.57 10.08 -5.93
C GLU A 47 -9.09 10.15 -5.71
N GLN A 48 -9.89 10.05 -6.78
CA GLN A 48 -11.35 10.10 -6.68
C GLN A 48 -11.92 8.92 -5.87
N LEU A 49 -11.34 7.72 -6.03
CA LEU A 49 -11.71 6.52 -5.29
C LEU A 49 -11.41 6.69 -3.79
N LEU A 50 -10.24 7.21 -3.42
CA LEU A 50 -9.85 7.45 -2.03
C LEU A 50 -10.67 8.59 -1.39
N GLU A 51 -11.03 9.63 -2.15
CA GLU A 51 -11.90 10.71 -1.67
C GLU A 51 -13.32 10.25 -1.35
N HIS A 52 -13.87 9.32 -2.14
CA HIS A 52 -15.23 8.80 -1.95
C HIS A 52 -15.34 7.77 -0.84
N CYS A 53 -14.24 7.10 -0.49
CA CYS A 53 -14.26 5.95 0.41
C CYS A 53 -13.48 6.13 1.73
N ARG A 54 -13.12 7.39 2.09
CA ARG A 54 -12.34 7.82 3.28
C ARG A 54 -12.16 6.78 4.38
N ASP A 55 -13.25 6.35 5.03
CA ASP A 55 -13.20 5.50 6.23
C ASP A 55 -13.55 4.02 5.98
N SER A 56 -13.91 3.65 4.75
CA SER A 56 -14.48 2.34 4.40
C SER A 56 -13.67 1.57 3.37
N LEU A 57 -12.52 2.06 2.90
CA LEU A 57 -11.69 1.31 1.96
C LEU A 57 -10.78 0.33 2.73
N PRO A 58 -10.97 -0.98 2.62
CA PRO A 58 -10.02 -1.95 3.15
C PRO A 58 -8.83 -2.01 2.19
N VAL A 59 -7.85 -1.12 2.38
CA VAL A 59 -6.56 -1.24 1.70
C VAL A 59 -5.79 -2.39 2.36
N SER A 60 -5.47 -3.43 1.59
CA SER A 60 -4.70 -4.57 2.08
C SER A 60 -3.21 -4.21 2.20
N GLU A 61 -2.50 -4.88 3.11
CA GLU A 61 -1.03 -4.75 3.24
C GLU A 61 -0.32 -4.96 1.89
N ASN A 62 -0.80 -5.90 1.08
CA ASN A 62 -0.24 -6.18 -0.25
C ASN A 62 -0.33 -4.98 -1.20
N VAL A 63 -1.43 -4.22 -1.17
CA VAL A 63 -1.55 -2.99 -1.98
C VAL A 63 -0.56 -1.94 -1.52
N VAL A 64 -0.45 -1.74 -0.20
CA VAL A 64 0.49 -0.76 0.36
C VAL A 64 1.93 -1.15 0.05
N ALA A 65 2.27 -2.44 0.16
CA ALA A 65 3.59 -2.96 -0.19
C ALA A 65 3.90 -2.82 -1.68
N ALA A 66 2.92 -3.05 -2.57
CA ALA A 66 3.09 -2.82 -4.00
C ALA A 66 3.35 -1.34 -4.31
N ALA A 67 2.56 -0.43 -3.72
CA ALA A 67 2.76 1.01 -3.90
C ALA A 67 4.14 1.46 -3.39
N ALA A 68 4.57 0.92 -2.25
CA ALA A 68 5.89 1.16 -1.68
C ALA A 68 7.05 0.61 -2.54
N ALA A 69 6.85 -0.52 -3.22
CA ALA A 69 7.84 -1.16 -4.07
C ALA A 69 7.91 -0.59 -5.50
N ASN A 70 6.94 0.22 -5.92
CA ASN A 70 6.93 0.79 -7.27
C ASN A 70 8.05 1.83 -7.42
N GLU A 71 8.99 1.54 -8.32
CA GLU A 71 10.19 2.35 -8.57
C GLU A 71 9.91 3.65 -9.35
N GLY A 72 8.70 3.77 -9.91
CA GLY A 72 8.23 4.94 -10.65
C GLY A 72 7.60 6.02 -9.78
N ILE A 73 7.24 7.13 -10.42
CA ILE A 73 6.59 8.27 -9.75
C ILE A 73 5.22 7.90 -9.14
N LEU A 74 4.57 6.87 -9.69
CA LEU A 74 3.25 6.44 -9.27
C LEU A 74 3.25 5.85 -7.88
N GLY A 75 4.27 5.04 -7.53
CA GLY A 75 4.43 4.53 -6.17
C GLY A 75 4.41 5.63 -5.13
N PHE A 76 5.17 6.70 -5.38
CA PHE A 76 5.25 7.87 -4.51
C PHE A 76 3.92 8.65 -4.40
N ILE A 77 3.22 8.85 -5.51
CA ILE A 77 1.94 9.56 -5.51
C ILE A 77 0.87 8.74 -4.80
N VAL A 78 0.73 7.46 -5.15
CA VAL A 78 -0.24 6.54 -4.54
C VAL A 78 0.02 6.39 -3.05
N MET A 79 1.28 6.21 -2.63
CA MET A 79 1.64 6.12 -1.20
C MET A 79 1.23 7.39 -0.45
N GLY A 80 1.51 8.57 -1.00
CA GLY A 80 1.08 9.84 -0.41
C GLY A 80 -0.44 9.96 -0.26
N GLN A 81 -1.21 9.50 -1.25
CA GLN A 81 -2.67 9.50 -1.18
C GLN A 81 -3.20 8.50 -0.15
N LEU A 82 -2.64 7.28 -0.11
CA LEU A 82 -2.99 6.26 0.88
C LEU A 82 -2.75 6.78 2.31
N LEU A 83 -1.60 7.42 2.57
CA LEU A 83 -1.28 7.98 3.87
C LEU A 83 -2.20 9.14 4.26
N LYS A 84 -2.53 10.02 3.30
CA LYS A 84 -3.43 11.15 3.51
C LYS A 84 -4.87 10.72 3.83
N HIS A 85 -5.37 9.70 3.13
CA HIS A 85 -6.78 9.31 3.19
C HIS A 85 -7.06 8.19 4.20
N CYS A 86 -6.15 7.24 4.38
CA CYS A 86 -6.33 6.12 5.31
C CYS A 86 -5.64 6.34 6.66
N GLY A 87 -4.62 7.20 6.72
CA GLY A 87 -3.93 7.57 7.96
C GLY A 87 -3.55 6.36 8.83
N LYS A 88 -4.01 6.33 10.07
CA LYS A 88 -3.75 5.24 11.04
C LYS A 88 -4.41 3.90 10.70
N SER A 89 -5.40 3.89 9.81
CA SER A 89 -6.06 2.66 9.35
C SER A 89 -5.28 1.95 8.25
N LEU A 90 -4.26 2.60 7.67
CA LEU A 90 -3.41 2.01 6.65
C LEU A 90 -2.50 0.94 7.29
N PRO A 91 -2.46 -0.30 6.77
CA PRO A 91 -1.61 -1.35 7.32
C PRO A 91 -0.14 -1.13 6.92
N VAL A 92 0.54 -0.23 7.64
CA VAL A 92 1.99 -0.01 7.49
C VAL A 92 2.73 -0.98 8.41
N THR A 93 3.11 -2.12 7.84
CA THR A 93 3.81 -3.20 8.54
C THR A 93 5.29 -3.23 8.16
N ASP A 94 6.07 -4.09 8.82
CA ASP A 94 7.47 -4.33 8.48
C ASP A 94 7.67 -4.71 6.99
N VAL A 95 6.72 -5.44 6.41
CA VAL A 95 6.74 -5.82 4.98
C VAL A 95 6.67 -4.58 4.08
N VAL A 96 5.79 -3.63 4.40
CA VAL A 96 5.63 -2.38 3.64
C VAL A 96 6.88 -1.52 3.77
N VAL A 97 7.42 -1.36 4.98
CA VAL A 97 8.62 -0.54 5.21
C VAL A 97 9.83 -1.18 4.52
N LYS A 98 9.94 -2.51 4.55
CA LYS A 98 10.98 -3.25 3.84
C LYS A 98 10.88 -3.07 2.32
N ALA A 99 9.67 -3.11 1.77
CA ALA A 99 9.43 -2.86 0.35
C ALA A 99 9.87 -1.44 -0.06
N ALA A 100 9.49 -0.42 0.71
CA ALA A 100 9.94 0.95 0.50
C ALA A 100 11.48 1.09 0.61
N ALA A 101 12.08 0.45 1.63
CA ALA A 101 13.52 0.50 1.85
C ALA A 101 14.32 -0.14 0.72
N ALA A 102 13.83 -1.26 0.18
CA ALA A 102 14.44 -1.96 -0.95
C ALA A 102 14.20 -1.30 -2.32
N ASN A 103 13.33 -0.30 -2.41
CA ASN A 103 12.94 0.35 -3.67
C ASN A 103 14.08 1.22 -4.21
N LYS A 104 14.72 0.78 -5.30
CA LYS A 104 15.89 1.45 -5.91
C LYS A 104 15.52 2.53 -6.92
N GLY A 105 14.23 2.78 -7.11
CA GLY A 105 13.74 3.84 -7.98
C GLY A 105 14.02 5.22 -7.39
N HIS A 106 14.02 6.23 -8.24
CA HIS A 106 14.28 7.64 -7.88
C HIS A 106 13.38 8.21 -6.77
N PHE A 107 12.28 7.53 -6.45
CA PHE A 107 11.35 7.94 -5.42
C PHE A 107 11.37 7.05 -4.17
N GLY A 108 12.15 5.97 -4.13
CA GLY A 108 12.19 5.03 -3.00
C GLY A 108 12.52 5.73 -1.68
N ARG A 109 13.56 6.57 -1.66
CA ARG A 109 13.90 7.40 -0.49
C ARG A 109 12.74 8.30 -0.04
N ARG A 110 12.03 8.93 -0.99
CA ARG A 110 10.91 9.83 -0.70
C ARG A 110 9.69 9.10 -0.15
N ILE A 111 9.47 7.86 -0.59
CA ILE A 111 8.44 6.97 -0.02
C ILE A 111 8.78 6.66 1.44
N VAL A 112 10.05 6.36 1.75
CA VAL A 112 10.49 6.15 3.14
C VAL A 112 10.28 7.42 3.98
N GLU A 113 10.62 8.60 3.46
CA GLU A 113 10.35 9.88 4.15
C GLU A 113 8.86 10.07 4.46
N GLN A 114 7.98 9.82 3.49
CA GLN A 114 6.53 9.88 3.72
C GLN A 114 6.07 8.93 4.84
N LEU A 115 6.58 7.70 4.87
CA LEU A 115 6.25 6.73 5.93
C LEU A 115 6.72 7.21 7.31
N LEU A 116 7.92 7.78 7.40
CA LEU A 116 8.48 8.32 8.64
C LEU A 116 7.69 9.53 9.14
N GLU A 117 7.35 10.46 8.25
CA GLU A 117 6.56 11.66 8.57
C GLU A 117 5.15 11.29 9.06
N HIS A 118 4.50 10.34 8.40
CA HIS A 118 3.11 9.97 8.71
C HIS A 118 2.97 9.03 9.90
N CYS A 119 3.85 8.04 10.03
CA CYS A 119 3.74 7.04 11.09
C CYS A 119 4.48 7.47 12.37
N GLY A 120 5.49 8.34 12.26
CA GLY A 120 6.33 8.77 13.37
C GLY A 120 6.74 7.58 14.25
N GLY A 121 6.79 7.78 15.57
CA GLY A 121 7.22 6.75 16.53
C GLY A 121 6.36 5.47 16.58
N SER A 122 5.34 5.33 15.74
CA SER A 122 4.63 4.05 15.53
C SER A 122 5.24 3.20 14.42
N LEU A 123 6.15 3.76 13.61
CA LEU A 123 6.81 3.04 12.53
C LEU A 123 7.84 2.07 13.10
N ARG A 124 7.62 0.77 12.88
CA ARG A 124 8.58 -0.25 13.28
C ARG A 124 9.67 -0.38 12.20
N VAL A 125 10.89 0.02 12.55
CA VAL A 125 12.09 -0.21 11.74
C VAL A 125 12.86 -1.39 12.34
N SER A 126 12.81 -2.53 11.67
CA SER A 126 13.55 -3.74 12.08
C SER A 126 14.94 -3.79 11.44
N GLU A 127 15.80 -4.70 11.94
CA GLU A 127 17.10 -4.98 11.32
C GLU A 127 16.94 -5.45 9.85
N ASP A 128 15.88 -6.18 9.55
CA ASP A 128 15.61 -6.65 8.17
C ASP A 128 15.24 -5.50 7.23
N VAL A 129 14.57 -4.46 7.74
CA VAL A 129 14.32 -3.21 7.00
C VAL A 129 15.64 -2.48 6.73
N ILE A 130 16.52 -2.37 7.73
CA ILE A 130 17.84 -1.75 7.57
C ILE A 130 18.69 -2.49 6.53
N LYS A 131 18.71 -3.83 6.57
CA LYS A 131 19.40 -4.66 5.57
C LYS A 131 18.83 -4.48 4.17
N ALA A 132 17.50 -4.37 4.04
CA ALA A 132 16.88 -4.14 2.75
C ALA A 132 17.28 -2.78 2.14
N ALA A 133 17.51 -1.77 2.99
CA ALA A 133 17.98 -0.45 2.56
C ALA A 133 19.44 -0.44 2.09
N GLU A 134 20.28 -1.43 2.43
CA GLU A 134 21.68 -1.50 1.96
C GLU A 134 21.78 -1.66 0.44
N ALA A 135 20.75 -2.22 -0.17
CA ALA A 135 20.68 -2.38 -1.62
C ALA A 135 20.23 -1.10 -2.34
N ASN A 136 19.91 -0.04 -1.59
CA ASN A 136 19.44 1.26 -2.08
C ASN A 136 20.60 2.26 -2.12
N GLU A 137 20.77 2.96 -3.24
CA GLU A 137 21.87 3.90 -3.45
C GLU A 137 21.57 5.31 -2.89
N ASP A 138 20.32 5.59 -2.50
CA ASP A 138 19.85 6.92 -2.07
C ASP A 138 19.91 7.12 -0.54
N ASP A 139 20.94 6.62 0.15
CA ASP A 139 21.18 6.82 1.58
C ASP A 139 20.00 6.44 2.52
N VAL A 140 19.10 5.56 2.05
CA VAL A 140 17.92 5.14 2.82
C VAL A 140 18.31 4.47 4.13
N GLN A 141 19.41 3.71 4.12
CA GLN A 141 19.95 3.09 5.33
C GLN A 141 20.33 4.13 6.39
N GLU A 142 21.02 5.21 5.99
CA GLU A 142 21.42 6.27 6.91
C GLU A 142 20.20 6.99 7.48
N LEU A 143 19.20 7.29 6.65
CA LEU A 143 17.93 7.90 7.06
C LEU A 143 17.24 7.06 8.15
N LEU A 144 17.10 5.74 7.93
CA LEU A 144 16.44 4.83 8.88
C LEU A 144 17.25 4.65 10.18
N LEU A 145 18.58 4.62 10.10
CA LEU A 145 19.46 4.56 11.27
C LEU A 145 19.40 5.84 12.10
N ALA A 146 19.36 7.01 11.44
CA ALA A 146 19.19 8.28 12.12
C ALA A 146 17.83 8.36 12.81
N TYR A 147 16.79 7.87 12.13
CA TYR A 147 15.44 7.78 12.68
C TYR A 147 15.39 6.91 13.95
N GLY A 148 15.90 5.68 13.90
CA GLY A 148 15.93 4.76 15.04
C GLY A 148 16.76 5.25 16.24
N LYS A 149 17.73 6.16 16.03
CA LYS A 149 18.49 6.82 17.11
C LYS A 149 17.75 8.02 17.72
N SER A 150 16.88 8.67 16.94
CA SER A 150 16.15 9.87 17.34
C SER A 150 14.89 9.58 18.15
N GLU A 151 14.33 8.38 18.03
CA GLU A 151 13.23 7.88 18.85
C GLU A 151 13.82 7.08 20.05
N PRO A 152 13.86 7.64 21.27
CA PRO A 152 14.25 6.87 22.44
C PRO A 152 13.18 5.81 22.71
N THR A 153 13.42 4.59 22.23
CA THR A 153 12.54 3.44 22.42
C THR A 153 12.12 3.34 23.88
N ARG A 154 10.81 3.48 24.14
CA ARG A 154 10.17 3.13 25.41
C ARG A 154 10.45 1.66 25.70
N ILE A 155 11.32 1.44 26.68
CA ILE A 155 11.48 0.19 27.43
C ILE A 155 10.18 -0.10 28.19
#